data_AF-A0A151ICR6-F1
#
_entry.id   AF-A0A151ICR6-F1
#
_cell.length_a   1.000
_cell.length_b   1.000
_cell.length_c   1.000
_cell.angle_alpha   90.00
_cell.angle_beta   90.00
_cell.angle_gamma   90.00
#
_symmetry.space_group_name_H-M   'P 1'
#
loop_
_entity.id
_entity.type
_entity.pdbx_description
1 polymer ?
#
loop_
_entity_poly.entity_id
_entity_poly.type
_entity_poly.pdbx_seq_one_letter_code
_entity_poly.pdbx_strand_id
1 'polypeptide(L)'
;GPGIDGADFVFYVSAMQTERCHKGLTVAYAAHCQQEAALDRPIAGHANLCPGSIGTKPQELETLLSTVKHEILHALGFSVSLYAFYRDENGEPRTPRRSDTGKPPLNEKLQTHQWSENTIKTVVRPRWQVHGGYVERTMQMIVTPRVRAEVQAHFNCSELEGAELEDQGEDGTALTHWEKRVFENEAMTGTHTQNPVYSRITLALMEDTGWYSANYSMAQELGWGKNLGCNFAMKSCKEWISTKSYHPLPGKSIHPFCNKVKQDPLQTECTDDRSSVALCNLVKHLQPLPKKYQNFDSIPHVPSGEEQYYGGSVSLADYCPYIQEFTWRARNIVVRGSHCLYEENNPHPDKNFALEKYGPHSRCFDHTNDMWEERTCKQARQWQHWGSGCYLYKCEAGRLHIIVGNYTYTCYHAGQEIIIRIMQNGWLHKGALICPPCRDICQAEFKARNEWCKPGNERPPSYYHKDYLHCASAGSFSLSISTLIIAMLSFVAR
;
A
#
# COMPACT_ATOMS: atom_id res chain seq x y z
N GLY A 1 18.36 -41.53 12.37
CA GLY A 1 19.66 -40.96 12.76
C GLY A 1 19.52 -40.33 14.13
N PRO A 2 20.63 -39.90 14.78
CA PRO A 2 20.61 -39.32 16.13
C PRO A 2 19.90 -37.95 16.23
N GLY A 3 19.47 -37.36 15.10
CA GLY A 3 18.91 -36.01 15.06
C GLY A 3 19.99 -34.94 14.96
N ILE A 4 19.60 -33.67 15.10
CA ILE A 4 20.52 -32.53 15.22
C ILE A 4 20.37 -31.99 16.64
N ASP A 5 21.47 -32.01 17.41
CA ASP A 5 21.47 -31.54 18.78
C ASP A 5 21.28 -30.01 18.86
N GLY A 6 20.46 -29.55 19.80
CA GLY A 6 20.16 -28.13 20.00
C GLY A 6 19.35 -27.44 18.89
N ALA A 7 18.65 -28.18 18.02
CA ALA A 7 17.84 -27.61 16.94
C ALA A 7 16.38 -28.08 16.98
N ASP A 8 15.43 -27.13 16.94
CA ASP A 8 14.00 -27.41 16.91
C ASP A 8 13.44 -27.55 15.48
N PHE A 9 14.12 -26.97 14.50
CA PHE A 9 13.72 -26.95 13.09
C PHE A 9 14.95 -26.84 12.17
N VAL A 10 14.95 -27.59 11.07
CA VAL A 10 16.00 -27.55 10.05
C VAL A 10 15.45 -26.94 8.76
N PHE A 11 16.01 -25.81 8.34
CA PHE A 11 15.58 -25.13 7.12
C PHE A 11 16.63 -25.25 6.02
N TYR A 12 16.32 -26.04 5.00
CA TYR A 12 17.16 -26.20 3.83
C TYR A 12 16.87 -25.09 2.83
N VAL A 13 17.91 -24.39 2.37
CA VAL A 13 17.77 -23.30 1.41
C VAL A 13 18.53 -23.64 0.13
N SER A 14 17.86 -23.52 -1.01
CA SER A 14 18.48 -23.59 -2.33
C SER A 14 18.22 -22.32 -3.13
N ALA A 15 19.10 -22.05 -4.10
CA ALA A 15 18.93 -20.98 -5.07
C ALA A 15 19.04 -21.56 -6.48
N MET A 16 17.99 -22.25 -6.92
CA MET A 16 17.95 -22.93 -8.21
C MET A 16 16.84 -22.38 -9.09
N GLN A 17 17.16 -22.11 -10.35
CA GLN A 17 16.16 -21.78 -11.35
C GLN A 17 15.44 -23.07 -11.77
N THR A 18 14.22 -23.26 -11.29
CA THR A 18 13.41 -24.48 -11.51
C THR A 18 12.19 -24.20 -12.37
N GLU A 19 11.49 -25.22 -12.85
CA GLU A 19 10.23 -25.04 -13.59
C GLU A 19 9.19 -24.22 -12.82
N ARG A 20 9.12 -24.37 -11.49
CA ARG A 20 8.25 -23.55 -10.63
C ARG A 20 8.60 -22.07 -10.69
N CYS A 21 9.89 -21.72 -10.84
CA CYS A 21 10.32 -20.34 -11.02
C CYS A 21 9.90 -19.75 -12.37
N HIS A 22 9.50 -20.59 -13.34
CA HIS A 22 8.97 -20.15 -14.64
C HIS A 22 7.44 -20.11 -14.65
N LYS A 23 6.77 -20.58 -13.60
CA LYS A 23 5.32 -20.49 -13.45
C LYS A 23 4.94 -19.18 -12.78
N GLY A 24 4.09 -18.40 -13.45
CA GLY A 24 3.60 -17.12 -12.97
C GLY A 24 4.73 -16.13 -12.66
N LEU A 25 4.61 -15.46 -11.51
CA LEU A 25 5.58 -14.49 -10.99
C LEU A 25 6.28 -15.02 -9.72
N THR A 26 6.51 -16.33 -9.66
CA THR A 26 7.11 -17.00 -8.50
C THR A 26 8.53 -16.49 -8.24
N VAL A 27 8.75 -15.88 -7.07
CA VAL A 27 10.06 -15.37 -6.63
C VAL A 27 10.77 -16.38 -5.72
N ALA A 28 10.00 -17.09 -4.92
CA ALA A 28 10.45 -18.19 -4.08
C ALA A 28 9.30 -19.16 -3.85
N TYR A 29 9.60 -20.33 -3.30
CA TYR A 29 8.61 -21.25 -2.79
C TYR A 29 9.20 -22.08 -1.66
N ALA A 30 8.35 -22.47 -0.72
CA ALA A 30 8.73 -23.31 0.40
C ALA A 30 7.64 -24.28 0.83
N ALA A 31 8.08 -25.32 1.52
CA ALA A 31 7.20 -26.31 2.11
C ALA A 31 7.88 -26.94 3.33
N HIS A 32 7.06 -27.53 4.20
CA HIS A 32 7.57 -28.46 5.20
C HIS A 32 7.99 -29.77 4.50
N CYS A 33 9.04 -30.41 5.01
CA CYS A 33 9.55 -31.68 4.51
C CYS A 33 9.29 -32.83 5.49
N GLN A 34 9.28 -32.54 6.79
CA GLN A 34 9.15 -33.54 7.83
C GLN A 34 8.41 -32.97 9.04
N GLN A 35 7.58 -33.81 9.65
CA GLN A 35 6.86 -33.54 10.90
C GLN A 35 7.36 -34.47 12.02
N GLU A 36 7.32 -33.98 13.24
CA GLU A 36 7.51 -34.76 14.46
C GLU A 36 6.37 -35.78 14.63
N ALA A 37 6.69 -37.00 15.07
CA ALA A 37 5.72 -38.10 15.18
C ALA A 37 4.67 -37.90 16.28
N ALA A 38 5.00 -37.22 17.38
CA ALA A 38 4.12 -37.08 18.54
C ALA A 38 3.15 -35.90 18.41
N LEU A 39 3.66 -34.76 17.96
CA LEU A 39 2.94 -33.47 17.97
C LEU A 39 2.57 -32.98 16.56
N ASP A 40 2.94 -33.71 15.51
CA ASP A 40 2.74 -33.33 14.11
C ASP A 40 3.40 -31.99 13.73
N ARG A 41 4.29 -31.47 14.58
CA ARG A 41 4.98 -30.20 14.39
C ARG A 41 5.98 -30.31 13.25
N PRO A 42 6.03 -29.37 12.30
CA PRO A 42 7.11 -29.30 11.32
C PRO A 42 8.48 -29.21 12.00
N ILE A 43 9.41 -30.09 11.62
CA ILE A 43 10.79 -30.15 12.14
C ILE A 43 11.84 -29.97 11.05
N ALA A 44 11.43 -30.07 9.78
CA ALA A 44 12.27 -29.69 8.66
C ALA A 44 11.43 -29.07 7.57
N GLY A 45 12.00 -28.10 6.86
CA GLY A 45 11.41 -27.47 5.69
C GLY A 45 12.47 -27.10 4.66
N HIS A 46 12.01 -26.82 3.45
CA HIS A 46 12.86 -26.42 2.34
C HIS A 46 12.27 -25.17 1.68
N ALA A 47 13.14 -24.24 1.33
CA ALA A 47 12.82 -23.12 0.45
C ALA A 47 13.78 -23.06 -0.72
N ASN A 48 13.24 -22.71 -1.88
CA ASN A 48 14.02 -22.39 -3.06
C ASN A 48 13.79 -20.94 -3.46
N LEU A 49 14.86 -20.15 -3.53
CA LEU A 49 14.84 -18.79 -4.06
C LEU A 49 15.14 -18.85 -5.57
N CYS A 50 14.32 -18.20 -6.39
CA CYS A 50 14.49 -18.21 -7.85
C CYS A 50 15.56 -17.19 -8.28
N PRO A 51 16.76 -17.59 -8.72
CA PRO A 51 17.88 -16.65 -8.92
C PRO A 51 17.60 -15.54 -9.93
N GLY A 52 16.77 -15.80 -10.96
CA GLY A 52 16.40 -14.79 -11.96
C GLY A 52 15.50 -13.66 -11.44
N SER A 53 14.88 -13.85 -10.27
CA SER A 53 13.93 -12.91 -9.67
C SER A 53 14.51 -12.18 -8.45
N ILE A 54 15.76 -12.46 -8.07
CA ILE A 54 16.43 -11.88 -6.90
C ILE A 54 17.38 -10.78 -7.37
N GLY A 55 17.14 -9.53 -6.96
CA GLY A 55 18.13 -8.49 -7.10
C GLY A 55 19.14 -8.51 -5.96
N THR A 56 20.41 -8.34 -6.30
CA THR A 56 21.52 -8.22 -5.33
C THR A 56 21.77 -6.79 -4.87
N LYS A 57 20.90 -5.85 -5.28
CA LYS A 57 21.02 -4.44 -4.93
C LYS A 57 20.64 -4.25 -3.46
N PRO A 58 21.36 -3.40 -2.70
CA PRO A 58 21.01 -3.10 -1.31
C PRO A 58 19.55 -2.65 -1.13
N GLN A 59 19.00 -1.92 -2.12
CA GLN A 59 17.61 -1.44 -2.11
C GLN A 59 16.58 -2.58 -2.21
N GLU A 60 16.96 -3.76 -2.67
CA GLU A 60 16.08 -4.92 -2.84
C GLU A 60 16.25 -5.95 -1.70
N LEU A 61 17.18 -5.70 -0.78
CA LEU A 61 17.46 -6.58 0.35
C LEU A 61 16.27 -6.69 1.31
N GLU A 62 15.57 -5.59 1.60
CA GLU A 62 14.40 -5.60 2.47
C GLU A 62 13.27 -6.45 1.89
N THR A 63 13.02 -6.30 0.57
CA THR A 63 12.06 -7.13 -0.16
C THR A 63 12.46 -8.60 -0.10
N LEU A 64 13.74 -8.93 -0.35
CA LEU A 64 14.24 -10.30 -0.27
C LEU A 64 14.10 -10.89 1.13
N LEU A 65 14.44 -10.14 2.17
CA LEU A 65 14.28 -10.57 3.56
C LEU A 65 12.82 -10.85 3.90
N SER A 66 11.90 -10.04 3.37
CA SER A 66 10.48 -10.31 3.51
C SER A 66 10.07 -11.59 2.76
N THR A 67 10.50 -11.78 1.51
CA THR A 67 10.24 -13.03 0.78
C THR A 67 10.73 -14.25 1.56
N VAL A 68 11.94 -14.21 2.12
CA VAL A 68 12.47 -15.35 2.90
C VAL A 68 11.63 -15.62 4.16
N LYS A 69 11.21 -14.57 4.88
CA LYS A 69 10.34 -14.70 6.06
C LYS A 69 8.98 -15.30 5.69
N HIS A 70 8.39 -14.88 4.58
CA HIS A 70 7.15 -15.43 4.03
C HIS A 70 7.26 -16.94 3.77
N GLU A 71 8.32 -17.35 3.08
CA GLU A 71 8.60 -18.76 2.81
C GLU A 71 8.85 -19.59 4.08
N ILE A 72 9.51 -19.00 5.08
CA ILE A 72 9.70 -19.65 6.38
C ILE A 72 8.33 -19.91 7.04
N LEU A 73 7.37 -18.98 6.98
CA LEU A 73 6.05 -19.15 7.58
C LEU A 73 5.27 -20.30 6.92
N HIS A 74 5.38 -20.48 5.61
CA HIS A 74 4.83 -21.66 4.93
C HIS A 74 5.45 -22.96 5.43
N ALA A 75 6.77 -22.99 5.57
CA ALA A 75 7.47 -24.18 6.06
C ALA A 75 7.18 -24.49 7.54
N LEU A 76 6.89 -23.47 8.34
CA LEU A 76 6.59 -23.60 9.77
C LEU A 76 5.13 -23.96 10.07
N GLY A 77 4.17 -23.61 9.21
CA GLY A 77 2.77 -23.94 9.51
C GLY A 77 1.70 -23.40 8.58
N PHE A 78 1.89 -22.25 7.95
CA PHE A 78 0.86 -21.65 7.10
C PHE A 78 0.83 -22.35 5.74
N SER A 79 0.26 -23.55 5.69
CA SER A 79 0.19 -24.36 4.48
C SER A 79 -1.04 -25.27 4.49
N VAL A 80 -1.66 -25.43 3.32
CA VAL A 80 -2.79 -26.36 3.07
C VAL A 80 -2.50 -27.78 3.51
N SER A 81 -1.23 -28.18 3.46
CA SER A 81 -0.77 -29.51 3.88
C SER A 81 -0.73 -29.71 5.41
N LEU A 82 -0.81 -28.63 6.19
CA LEU A 82 -0.60 -28.61 7.63
C LEU A 82 -1.86 -28.27 8.45
N TYR A 83 -2.88 -27.63 7.86
CA TYR A 83 -4.09 -27.21 8.61
C TYR A 83 -4.80 -28.35 9.36
N ALA A 84 -4.85 -29.53 8.76
CA ALA A 84 -5.45 -30.69 9.40
C ALA A 84 -4.67 -31.18 10.63
N PHE A 85 -3.40 -30.81 10.75
CA PHE A 85 -2.52 -31.22 11.84
C PHE A 85 -2.51 -30.26 13.03
N TYR A 86 -3.13 -29.09 12.92
CA TYR A 86 -3.18 -28.11 13.99
C TYR A 86 -3.76 -28.68 15.28
N ARG A 87 -3.28 -28.13 16.39
CA ARG A 87 -3.66 -28.49 17.75
C ARG A 87 -4.35 -27.32 18.45
N ASP A 88 -5.17 -27.63 19.44
CA ASP A 88 -5.78 -26.63 20.28
C ASP A 88 -4.83 -26.14 21.38
N GLU A 89 -5.31 -25.25 22.25
CA GLU A 89 -4.51 -24.67 23.34
C GLU A 89 -4.09 -25.69 24.41
N ASN A 90 -4.73 -26.86 24.46
CA ASN A 90 -4.35 -27.96 25.35
C ASN A 90 -3.38 -28.94 24.67
N GLY A 91 -3.02 -28.70 23.41
CA GLY A 91 -2.18 -29.58 22.61
C GLY A 91 -2.94 -30.73 21.95
N GLU A 92 -4.27 -30.76 22.03
CA GLU A 92 -5.09 -31.82 21.44
C GLU A 92 -5.33 -31.59 19.94
N PRO A 93 -5.36 -32.63 19.10
CA PRO A 93 -5.65 -32.47 17.67
C PRO A 93 -7.01 -31.81 17.40
N ARG A 94 -7.03 -30.70 16.66
CA ARG A 94 -8.29 -30.04 16.24
C ARG A 94 -9.09 -30.89 15.26
N THR A 95 -8.39 -31.71 14.47
CA THR A 95 -8.98 -32.61 13.49
C THR A 95 -8.90 -34.04 14.01
N PRO A 96 -10.03 -34.78 14.03
CA PRO A 96 -10.05 -36.19 14.43
C PRO A 96 -9.00 -37.02 13.67
N ARG A 97 -8.23 -37.79 14.43
CA ARG A 97 -7.24 -38.72 13.88
C ARG A 97 -7.89 -40.07 13.58
N ARG A 98 -7.51 -40.69 12.48
CA ARG A 98 -7.93 -42.06 12.16
C ARG A 98 -7.26 -43.04 13.13
N SER A 99 -7.99 -44.05 13.58
CA SER A 99 -7.49 -45.05 14.53
C SER A 99 -6.38 -45.94 13.98
N ASP A 100 -6.31 -46.12 12.66
CA ASP A 100 -5.37 -47.01 11.98
C ASP A 100 -4.02 -46.35 11.66
N THR A 101 -4.02 -45.06 11.33
CA THR A 101 -2.83 -44.31 10.89
C THR A 101 -2.37 -43.25 11.89
N GLY A 102 -3.23 -42.86 12.84
CA GLY A 102 -2.98 -41.72 13.73
C GLY A 102 -3.00 -40.36 13.03
N LYS A 103 -3.34 -40.31 11.73
CA LYS A 103 -3.35 -39.09 10.91
C LYS A 103 -4.76 -38.62 10.60
N PRO A 104 -4.97 -37.34 10.21
CA PRO A 104 -6.25 -36.89 9.68
C PRO A 104 -6.72 -37.70 8.46
N PRO A 105 -8.03 -37.73 8.18
CA PRO A 105 -8.54 -38.29 6.93
C PRO A 105 -7.94 -37.60 5.71
N LEU A 106 -7.82 -38.34 4.60
CA LEU A 106 -7.33 -37.79 3.34
C LEU A 106 -8.52 -37.21 2.55
N ASN A 107 -8.33 -36.04 1.95
CA ASN A 107 -9.23 -35.48 0.95
C ASN A 107 -8.65 -35.76 -0.44
N GLU A 108 -9.28 -36.68 -1.18
CA GLU A 108 -8.84 -37.08 -2.52
C GLU A 108 -8.93 -35.94 -3.55
N LYS A 109 -9.85 -34.99 -3.37
CA LYS A 109 -9.99 -33.86 -4.30
C LYS A 109 -8.85 -32.86 -4.13
N LEU A 110 -8.45 -32.60 -2.88
CA LEU A 110 -7.40 -31.64 -2.55
C LEU A 110 -6.00 -32.28 -2.51
N GLN A 111 -5.91 -33.61 -2.62
CA GLN A 111 -4.65 -34.36 -2.49
C GLN A 111 -3.89 -34.02 -1.19
N THR A 112 -4.64 -33.75 -0.11
CA THR A 112 -4.10 -33.35 1.20
C THR A 112 -4.98 -33.91 2.33
N HIS A 113 -4.53 -33.75 3.57
CA HIS A 113 -5.31 -34.11 4.74
C HIS A 113 -6.48 -33.15 4.96
N GLN A 114 -7.67 -33.70 5.19
CA GLN A 114 -8.89 -32.95 5.47
C GLN A 114 -8.80 -32.32 6.85
N TRP A 115 -8.95 -31.01 6.94
CA TRP A 115 -9.05 -30.27 8.20
C TRP A 115 -10.48 -30.29 8.78
N SER A 116 -10.58 -30.00 10.07
CA SER A 116 -11.84 -29.77 10.78
C SER A 116 -12.43 -28.39 10.48
N GLU A 117 -13.77 -28.28 10.55
CA GLU A 117 -14.51 -27.01 10.50
C GLU A 117 -14.17 -26.06 11.67
N ASN A 118 -13.50 -26.57 12.71
CA ASN A 118 -12.96 -25.76 13.81
C ASN A 118 -11.61 -25.10 13.46
N THR A 119 -11.00 -25.46 12.34
CA THR A 119 -9.77 -24.85 11.82
C THR A 119 -10.09 -23.94 10.65
N ILE A 120 -10.67 -24.50 9.58
CA ILE A 120 -11.12 -23.76 8.41
C ILE A 120 -12.59 -24.07 8.17
N LYS A 121 -13.38 -23.02 8.01
CA LYS A 121 -14.82 -23.10 7.77
C LYS A 121 -15.18 -22.48 6.44
N THR A 122 -16.06 -23.15 5.71
CA THR A 122 -16.67 -22.57 4.51
C THR A 122 -17.77 -21.59 4.93
N VAL A 123 -17.67 -20.34 4.48
CA VAL A 123 -18.60 -19.27 4.79
C VAL A 123 -19.25 -18.77 3.50
N VAL A 124 -20.57 -18.61 3.51
CA VAL A 124 -21.34 -18.16 2.35
C VAL A 124 -21.97 -16.80 2.63
N ARG A 125 -21.75 -15.85 1.72
CA ARG A 125 -22.40 -14.53 1.68
C ARG A 125 -23.43 -14.53 0.54
N PRO A 126 -24.73 -14.68 0.83
CA PRO A 126 -25.76 -14.84 -0.21
C PRO A 126 -26.11 -13.55 -0.96
N ARG A 127 -25.71 -12.39 -0.42
CA ARG A 127 -25.97 -11.07 -1.01
C ARG A 127 -24.68 -10.31 -1.26
N TRP A 128 -23.75 -10.89 -2.01
CA TRP A 128 -22.53 -10.21 -2.42
C TRP A 128 -22.85 -9.21 -3.54
N GLN A 129 -22.78 -7.92 -3.25
CA GLN A 129 -23.19 -6.89 -4.22
C GLN A 129 -22.19 -6.77 -5.37
N VAL A 130 -22.68 -6.78 -6.60
CA VAL A 130 -21.90 -6.64 -7.83
C VAL A 130 -22.59 -5.65 -8.76
N HIS A 131 -21.99 -5.36 -9.91
CA HIS A 131 -22.61 -4.54 -10.96
C HIS A 131 -24.03 -5.03 -11.27
N GLY A 132 -25.03 -4.16 -11.11
CA GLY A 132 -26.42 -4.45 -11.46
C GLY A 132 -27.10 -5.58 -10.68
N GLY A 133 -26.58 -6.02 -9.52
CA GLY A 133 -27.25 -7.07 -8.73
C GLY A 133 -26.46 -7.64 -7.56
N TYR A 134 -26.77 -8.89 -7.22
CA TYR A 134 -26.12 -9.65 -6.16
C TYR A 134 -25.78 -11.06 -6.65
N VAL A 135 -24.71 -11.63 -6.11
CA VAL A 135 -24.35 -13.03 -6.31
C VAL A 135 -24.14 -13.70 -4.95
N GLU A 136 -24.18 -15.03 -4.93
CA GLU A 136 -23.67 -15.79 -3.81
C GLU A 136 -22.13 -15.83 -3.89
N ARG A 137 -21.47 -15.59 -2.76
CA ARG A 137 -20.02 -15.75 -2.65
C ARG A 137 -19.66 -16.72 -1.53
N THR A 138 -18.79 -17.66 -1.85
CA THR A 138 -18.29 -18.68 -0.91
C THR A 138 -16.83 -18.44 -0.64
N MET A 139 -16.43 -18.43 0.63
CA MET A 139 -15.06 -18.16 1.07
C MET A 139 -14.61 -19.19 2.09
N GLN A 140 -13.31 -19.49 2.14
CA GLN A 140 -12.71 -20.32 3.19
C GLN A 140 -12.11 -19.39 4.25
N MET A 141 -12.45 -19.61 5.52
CA MET A 141 -11.97 -18.77 6.62
C MET A 141 -11.25 -19.61 7.66
N ILE A 142 -10.08 -19.15 8.12
CA ILE A 142 -9.46 -19.66 9.34
C ILE A 142 -10.24 -19.12 10.54
N VAL A 143 -10.89 -20.01 11.27
CA VAL A 143 -11.81 -19.70 12.38
C VAL A 143 -11.22 -20.05 13.76
N THR A 144 -9.91 -20.24 13.82
CA THR A 144 -9.23 -20.55 15.08
C THR A 144 -9.33 -19.39 16.08
N PRO A 145 -9.31 -19.65 17.40
CA PRO A 145 -9.71 -18.67 18.41
C PRO A 145 -8.92 -17.35 18.38
N ARG A 146 -7.59 -17.39 18.26
CA ARG A 146 -6.76 -16.18 18.27
C ARG A 146 -6.85 -15.45 16.95
N VAL A 147 -6.83 -16.17 15.82
CA VAL A 147 -7.02 -15.56 14.50
C VAL A 147 -8.33 -14.79 14.46
N ARG A 148 -9.43 -15.43 14.90
CA ARG A 148 -10.74 -14.78 15.01
C ARG A 148 -10.68 -13.54 15.91
N ALA A 149 -10.12 -13.65 17.11
CA ALA A 149 -10.02 -12.52 18.03
C ALA A 149 -9.23 -11.34 17.43
N GLU A 150 -8.09 -11.59 16.78
CA GLU A 150 -7.26 -10.54 16.18
C GLU A 150 -7.94 -9.89 14.97
N VAL A 151 -8.63 -10.64 14.09
CA VAL A 151 -9.36 -10.00 12.98
C VAL A 151 -10.57 -9.21 13.46
N GLN A 152 -11.29 -9.69 14.48
CA GLN A 152 -12.42 -8.96 15.07
C GLN A 152 -11.94 -7.64 15.69
N ALA A 153 -10.81 -7.67 16.39
CA ALA A 153 -10.19 -6.48 16.98
C ALA A 153 -9.64 -5.53 15.90
N HIS A 154 -8.96 -6.06 14.87
CA HIS A 154 -8.36 -5.29 13.79
C HIS A 154 -9.42 -4.52 12.99
N PHE A 155 -10.45 -5.21 12.49
CA PHE A 155 -11.51 -4.58 11.71
C PHE A 155 -12.53 -3.83 12.57
N ASN A 156 -12.54 -4.01 13.89
CA ASN A 156 -13.61 -3.58 14.80
C ASN A 156 -14.97 -4.18 14.37
N CYS A 157 -15.00 -5.50 14.22
CA CYS A 157 -16.18 -6.26 13.81
C CYS A 157 -16.34 -7.54 14.63
N SER A 158 -17.21 -7.54 15.64
CA SER A 158 -17.44 -8.70 16.52
C SER A 158 -18.16 -9.87 15.84
N GLU A 159 -18.82 -9.63 14.71
CA GLU A 159 -19.57 -10.65 13.96
C GLU A 159 -18.69 -11.47 13.02
N LEU A 160 -17.46 -11.03 12.74
CA LEU A 160 -16.56 -11.69 11.81
C LEU A 160 -16.17 -13.08 12.32
N GLU A 161 -16.31 -14.09 11.47
CA GLU A 161 -16.17 -15.50 11.84
C GLU A 161 -14.70 -15.94 11.92
N GLY A 162 -13.82 -15.31 11.15
CA GLY A 162 -12.41 -15.68 11.01
C GLY A 162 -11.67 -14.83 9.97
N ALA A 163 -10.44 -15.22 9.67
CA ALA A 163 -9.62 -14.59 8.63
C ALA A 163 -9.83 -15.31 7.29
N GLU A 164 -10.16 -14.55 6.24
CA GLU A 164 -10.41 -15.07 4.90
C GLU A 164 -9.10 -15.52 4.23
N LEU A 165 -9.13 -16.71 3.63
CA LEU A 165 -8.06 -17.25 2.81
C LEU A 165 -8.30 -16.91 1.34
N GLU A 166 -7.21 -16.70 0.63
CA GLU A 166 -7.18 -16.40 -0.80
C GLU A 166 -7.92 -17.49 -1.62
N ASP A 167 -8.83 -17.06 -2.50
CA ASP A 167 -9.66 -17.93 -3.35
C ASP A 167 -9.26 -17.88 -4.84
N GLN A 168 -8.28 -17.05 -5.21
CA GLN A 168 -7.73 -16.89 -6.55
C GLN A 168 -6.26 -17.31 -6.66
N GLY A 169 -5.75 -17.32 -7.90
CA GLY A 169 -4.37 -17.70 -8.21
C GLY A 169 -4.23 -19.14 -8.69
N GLU A 170 -2.99 -19.62 -8.79
CA GLU A 170 -2.67 -21.01 -9.14
C GLU A 170 -2.75 -21.91 -7.90
N ASP A 171 -2.56 -23.23 -8.05
CA ASP A 171 -2.63 -24.24 -6.98
C ASP A 171 -1.69 -23.96 -5.77
N GLY A 172 -0.69 -23.08 -5.94
CA GLY A 172 0.21 -22.64 -4.87
C GLY A 172 -0.22 -21.38 -4.12
N THR A 173 -1.27 -20.68 -4.57
CA THR A 173 -1.71 -19.39 -4.04
C THR A 173 -3.00 -19.51 -3.23
N ALA A 174 -4.00 -20.20 -3.76
CA ALA A 174 -5.28 -20.37 -3.10
C ALA A 174 -5.11 -21.19 -1.80
N LEU A 175 -5.82 -20.78 -0.74
CA LEU A 175 -5.82 -21.41 0.58
C LEU A 175 -4.49 -21.39 1.35
N THR A 176 -3.37 -20.99 0.75
CA THR A 176 -2.05 -20.87 1.40
C THR A 176 -1.75 -19.46 1.88
N HIS A 177 -2.56 -18.47 1.49
CA HIS A 177 -2.37 -17.06 1.78
C HIS A 177 -3.63 -16.43 2.36
N TRP A 178 -3.46 -15.27 2.98
CA TRP A 178 -4.56 -14.38 3.34
C TRP A 178 -5.18 -13.74 2.10
N GLU A 179 -6.50 -13.55 2.13
CA GLU A 179 -7.26 -12.85 1.10
C GLU A 179 -6.79 -11.41 0.93
N LYS A 180 -6.27 -11.09 -0.26
CA LYS A 180 -5.63 -9.81 -0.49
C LYS A 180 -6.61 -8.64 -0.44
N ARG A 181 -7.90 -8.81 -0.78
CA ARG A 181 -8.90 -7.74 -0.68
C ARG A 181 -9.01 -7.16 0.72
N VAL A 182 -8.98 -8.00 1.76
CA VAL A 182 -9.19 -7.57 3.16
C VAL A 182 -7.90 -7.37 3.94
N PHE A 183 -6.77 -7.89 3.46
CA PHE A 183 -5.48 -7.80 4.16
C PHE A 183 -4.37 -7.07 3.39
N GLU A 184 -4.54 -6.79 2.10
CA GLU A 184 -3.64 -6.04 1.20
C GLU A 184 -2.14 -6.25 1.44
N ASN A 185 -1.49 -5.40 2.26
CA ASN A 185 -0.05 -5.45 2.54
C ASN A 185 0.35 -6.33 3.72
N GLU A 186 -0.56 -7.16 4.24
CA GLU A 186 -0.17 -8.25 5.13
C GLU A 186 0.82 -9.18 4.41
N ALA A 187 1.91 -9.51 5.11
CA ALA A 187 3.06 -10.19 4.54
C ALA A 187 2.74 -11.58 3.97
N MET A 188 1.67 -12.24 4.40
CA MET A 188 1.22 -13.56 3.94
C MET A 188 0.08 -13.49 2.91
N THR A 189 -0.05 -12.39 2.17
CA THR A 189 -0.91 -12.33 0.96
C THR A 189 -0.17 -12.90 -0.27
N GLY A 190 -0.91 -13.43 -1.26
CA GLY A 190 -0.36 -14.22 -2.36
C GLY A 190 0.41 -13.48 -3.47
N THR A 191 0.72 -12.20 -3.27
CA THR A 191 1.53 -11.39 -4.21
C THR A 191 2.40 -10.43 -3.42
N HIS A 192 3.63 -10.20 -3.88
CA HIS A 192 4.49 -9.18 -3.30
C HIS A 192 3.83 -7.80 -3.27
N THR A 193 3.76 -7.24 -2.07
CA THR A 193 3.32 -5.88 -1.81
C THR A 193 4.51 -5.00 -1.45
N GLN A 194 4.33 -3.69 -1.66
CA GLN A 194 5.24 -2.72 -1.07
C GLN A 194 4.94 -2.64 0.42
N ASN A 195 5.98 -2.55 1.25
CA ASN A 195 5.87 -2.47 2.71
C ASN A 195 5.08 -3.63 3.34
N PRO A 196 5.54 -4.89 3.18
CA PRO A 196 4.89 -6.06 3.75
C PRO A 196 4.88 -6.00 5.29
N VAL A 197 3.72 -6.29 5.89
CA VAL A 197 3.47 -6.19 7.34
C VAL A 197 3.27 -7.59 7.93
N TYR A 198 4.16 -7.98 8.83
CA TYR A 198 4.01 -9.17 9.67
C TYR A 198 3.12 -8.83 10.86
N SER A 199 1.82 -8.99 10.66
CA SER A 199 0.81 -8.50 11.59
C SER A 199 0.55 -9.46 12.76
N ARG A 200 -0.22 -8.97 13.74
CA ARG A 200 -0.75 -9.82 14.83
C ARG A 200 -1.61 -10.98 14.31
N ILE A 201 -2.21 -10.85 13.12
CA ILE A 201 -3.08 -11.88 12.53
C ILE A 201 -2.25 -13.09 12.10
N THR A 202 -1.12 -12.88 11.40
CA THR A 202 -0.20 -13.96 11.03
C THR A 202 0.45 -14.59 12.26
N LEU A 203 0.85 -13.79 13.25
CA LEU A 203 1.37 -14.33 14.50
C LEU A 203 0.33 -15.18 15.25
N ALA A 204 -0.93 -14.74 15.27
CA ALA A 204 -2.02 -15.50 15.86
C ALA A 204 -2.29 -16.82 15.13
N LEU A 205 -2.16 -16.85 13.80
CA LEU A 205 -2.23 -18.10 13.06
C LEU A 205 -1.12 -19.05 13.51
N MET A 206 0.12 -18.57 13.58
CA MET A 206 1.25 -19.40 14.00
C MET A 206 1.06 -19.91 15.43
N GLU A 207 0.52 -19.12 16.35
CA GLU A 207 0.20 -19.60 17.70
C GLU A 207 -0.96 -20.61 17.71
N ASP A 208 -2.00 -20.38 16.90
CA ASP A 208 -3.16 -21.29 16.77
C ASP A 208 -2.84 -22.61 16.04
N THR A 209 -1.64 -22.76 15.47
CA THR A 209 -1.12 -24.08 15.05
C THR A 209 -1.01 -25.05 16.24
N GLY A 210 -0.82 -24.51 17.45
CA GLY A 210 -0.51 -25.27 18.67
C GLY A 210 0.97 -25.66 18.80
N TRP A 211 1.84 -25.20 17.89
CA TRP A 211 3.27 -25.53 17.89
C TRP A 211 4.18 -24.43 18.42
N TYR A 212 3.70 -23.20 18.45
CA TYR A 212 4.49 -22.02 18.77
C TYR A 212 3.76 -21.14 19.78
N SER A 213 4.51 -20.32 20.52
CA SER A 213 3.97 -19.18 21.27
C SER A 213 4.49 -17.91 20.63
N ALA A 214 3.60 -17.01 20.24
CA ALA A 214 3.98 -15.81 19.50
C ALA A 214 4.29 -14.65 20.44
N ASN A 215 5.41 -13.96 20.18
CA ASN A 215 5.67 -12.68 20.82
C ASN A 215 4.99 -11.54 20.04
N TYR A 216 3.75 -11.20 20.44
CA TYR A 216 2.97 -10.12 19.81
C TYR A 216 3.61 -8.73 19.92
N SER A 217 4.60 -8.52 20.82
CA SER A 217 5.31 -7.23 20.87
C SER A 217 6.17 -6.97 19.62
N MET A 218 6.46 -8.02 18.84
CA MET A 218 7.20 -7.93 17.59
C MET A 218 6.29 -7.76 16.37
N ALA A 219 4.97 -7.81 16.56
CA ALA A 219 4.02 -7.62 15.47
C ALA A 219 4.09 -6.19 14.93
N GLN A 220 4.07 -6.07 13.62
CA GLN A 220 3.92 -4.78 12.95
C GLN A 220 2.44 -4.38 12.91
N GLU A 221 2.18 -3.08 12.89
CA GLU A 221 0.83 -2.55 12.79
C GLU A 221 0.32 -2.61 11.34
N LEU A 222 -0.71 -3.42 11.10
CA LEU A 222 -1.44 -3.40 9.83
C LEU A 222 -2.41 -2.22 9.84
N GLY A 223 -2.23 -1.28 8.92
CA GLY A 223 -3.15 -0.15 8.76
C GLY A 223 -4.37 -0.49 7.91
N TRP A 224 -4.20 -1.34 6.89
CA TRP A 224 -5.23 -1.69 5.94
C TRP A 224 -6.46 -2.32 6.62
N GLY A 225 -7.65 -1.73 6.40
CA GLY A 225 -8.90 -2.23 6.96
C GLY A 225 -9.13 -1.95 8.45
N LYS A 226 -8.14 -1.39 9.15
CA LYS A 226 -8.21 -1.20 10.60
C LYS A 226 -9.39 -0.31 11.00
N ASN A 227 -10.22 -0.77 11.92
CA ASN A 227 -11.42 -0.08 12.41
C ASN A 227 -12.48 0.28 11.34
N LEU A 228 -12.43 -0.31 10.15
CA LEU A 228 -13.40 0.00 9.08
C LEU A 228 -14.76 -0.71 9.25
N GLY A 229 -14.87 -1.63 10.21
CA GLY A 229 -16.09 -2.31 10.63
C GLY A 229 -16.51 -3.47 9.72
N CYS A 230 -17.61 -4.13 10.11
CA CYS A 230 -18.12 -5.32 9.42
C CYS A 230 -18.47 -5.07 7.95
N ASN A 231 -18.88 -3.85 7.58
CA ASN A 231 -19.19 -3.53 6.19
C ASN A 231 -17.95 -3.62 5.29
N PHE A 232 -16.75 -3.34 5.79
CA PHE A 232 -15.52 -3.51 5.02
C PHE A 232 -15.14 -4.99 4.92
N ALA A 233 -15.12 -5.69 6.06
CA ALA A 233 -14.62 -7.06 6.13
C ALA A 233 -15.56 -8.07 5.46
N MET A 234 -16.88 -7.93 5.60
CA MET A 234 -17.85 -8.97 5.25
C MET A 234 -18.59 -8.75 3.93
N LYS A 235 -18.44 -7.59 3.29
CA LYS A 235 -19.17 -7.21 2.06
C LYS A 235 -18.22 -6.91 0.92
N SER A 236 -18.79 -6.77 -0.27
CA SER A 236 -18.00 -6.46 -1.47
C SER A 236 -17.44 -5.05 -1.43
N CYS A 237 -16.29 -4.85 -2.07
CA CYS A 237 -15.74 -3.51 -2.26
C CYS A 237 -16.69 -2.63 -3.08
N LYS A 238 -17.52 -3.21 -3.96
CA LYS A 238 -18.61 -2.49 -4.62
C LYS A 238 -19.58 -1.86 -3.63
N GLU A 239 -20.05 -2.63 -2.65
CA GLU A 239 -20.98 -2.12 -1.63
C GLU A 239 -20.30 -1.05 -0.76
N TRP A 240 -19.04 -1.25 -0.40
CA TRP A 240 -18.25 -0.24 0.28
C TRP A 240 -18.16 1.08 -0.51
N ILE A 241 -17.72 1.01 -1.77
CA ILE A 241 -17.58 2.18 -2.65
C ILE A 241 -18.94 2.87 -2.85
N SER A 242 -20.00 2.10 -3.10
CA SER A 242 -21.34 2.63 -3.33
C SER A 242 -21.87 3.36 -2.10
N THR A 243 -21.83 2.72 -0.92
CA THR A 243 -22.38 3.29 0.32
C THR A 243 -21.68 4.59 0.74
N LYS A 244 -20.38 4.72 0.43
CA LYS A 244 -19.58 5.91 0.74
C LYS A 244 -19.71 7.01 -0.33
N SER A 245 -19.92 6.63 -1.59
CA SER A 245 -20.07 7.59 -2.71
C SER A 245 -21.43 8.30 -2.73
N TYR A 246 -22.52 7.61 -2.36
CA TYR A 246 -23.88 8.19 -2.35
C TYR A 246 -24.15 9.13 -1.16
N HIS A 247 -23.43 8.96 -0.06
CA HIS A 247 -23.51 9.81 1.12
C HIS A 247 -22.12 10.32 1.50
N PRO A 248 -21.58 11.33 0.78
CA PRO A 248 -20.34 11.99 1.16
C PRO A 248 -20.58 12.80 2.43
N LEU A 249 -20.63 12.11 3.57
CA LEU A 249 -20.58 12.73 4.87
C LEU A 249 -19.14 13.26 5.08
N PRO A 250 -18.98 14.46 5.67
CA PRO A 250 -17.66 14.96 6.05
C PRO A 250 -16.88 13.89 6.84
N GLY A 251 -15.72 13.48 6.33
CA GLY A 251 -14.86 12.48 6.97
C GLY A 251 -15.12 11.01 6.60
N LYS A 252 -15.99 10.69 5.63
CA LYS A 252 -16.12 9.33 5.10
C LYS A 252 -15.53 9.23 3.70
N SER A 253 -14.30 8.71 3.62
CA SER A 253 -13.64 8.37 2.36
C SER A 253 -14.10 7.00 1.82
N ILE A 254 -14.00 6.81 0.49
CA ILE A 254 -14.06 5.49 -0.16
C ILE A 254 -12.76 4.69 0.08
N HIS A 255 -11.69 5.34 0.54
CA HIS A 255 -10.44 4.69 0.90
C HIS A 255 -10.67 3.58 1.93
N PRO A 256 -9.86 2.50 1.85
CA PRO A 256 -8.66 2.36 1.01
C PRO A 256 -8.93 1.98 -0.46
N PHE A 257 -10.17 1.64 -0.80
CA PHE A 257 -10.59 1.44 -2.19
C PHE A 257 -10.69 2.77 -2.95
N CYS A 258 -10.78 2.70 -4.28
CA CYS A 258 -10.81 3.88 -5.14
C CYS A 258 -11.67 3.68 -6.40
N ASN A 259 -11.98 4.75 -7.11
CA ASN A 259 -12.80 4.71 -8.33
C ASN A 259 -12.27 5.62 -9.44
N LYS A 260 -10.97 5.97 -9.41
CA LYS A 260 -10.36 6.88 -10.38
C LYS A 260 -9.53 6.09 -11.40
N VAL A 261 -9.87 6.22 -12.67
CA VAL A 261 -9.03 5.68 -13.75
C VAL A 261 -7.82 6.59 -13.92
N LYS A 262 -6.66 6.01 -14.20
CA LYS A 262 -5.44 6.76 -14.51
C LYS A 262 -5.66 7.67 -15.73
N GLN A 263 -5.44 8.98 -15.55
CA GLN A 263 -5.56 10.01 -16.59
C GLN A 263 -4.19 10.54 -17.03
N ASP A 264 -4.19 11.27 -18.14
CA ASP A 264 -3.08 12.12 -18.59
C ASP A 264 -3.61 13.56 -18.76
N PRO A 265 -3.19 14.55 -17.95
CA PRO A 265 -2.14 14.50 -16.92
C PRO A 265 -2.46 13.59 -15.72
N LEU A 266 -1.43 12.99 -15.14
CA LEU A 266 -1.56 12.10 -13.99
C LEU A 266 -1.94 12.87 -12.72
N GLN A 267 -3.02 12.45 -12.07
CA GLN A 267 -3.41 12.91 -10.75
C GLN A 267 -3.03 11.85 -9.69
N THR A 268 -2.13 12.20 -8.77
CA THR A 268 -1.73 11.38 -7.63
C THR A 268 -2.52 11.74 -6.37
N GLU A 269 -2.55 10.84 -5.40
CA GLU A 269 -3.13 11.08 -4.08
C GLU A 269 -2.21 10.49 -3.00
N CYS A 270 -2.47 10.72 -1.72
CA CYS A 270 -1.71 10.09 -0.65
C CYS A 270 -2.33 8.76 -0.20
N THR A 271 -1.48 7.84 0.28
CA THR A 271 -1.95 6.69 1.05
C THR A 271 -2.64 7.14 2.35
N ASP A 272 -3.50 6.29 2.93
CA ASP A 272 -4.26 6.63 4.15
C ASP A 272 -3.36 6.97 5.34
N ASP A 273 -2.21 6.30 5.45
CA ASP A 273 -1.16 6.55 6.46
C ASP A 273 -0.20 7.68 6.08
N ARG A 274 -0.37 8.26 4.88
CA ARG A 274 0.46 9.32 4.29
C ARG A 274 1.94 8.97 4.20
N SER A 275 2.30 7.69 4.16
CA SER A 275 3.69 7.25 3.98
C SER A 275 4.16 7.39 2.53
N SER A 276 3.24 7.42 1.56
CA SER A 276 3.58 7.36 0.13
C SER A 276 2.66 8.20 -0.74
N VAL A 277 3.23 8.64 -1.88
CA VAL A 277 2.45 9.11 -3.03
C VAL A 277 1.90 7.90 -3.78
N ALA A 278 0.62 7.91 -4.13
CA ALA A 278 -0.05 6.72 -4.63
C ALA A 278 -1.02 7.04 -5.78
N LEU A 279 -1.49 5.97 -6.42
CA LEU A 279 -2.45 5.99 -7.51
C LEU A 279 -3.50 4.93 -7.29
N CYS A 280 -4.72 5.21 -7.73
CA CYS A 280 -5.72 4.17 -7.88
C CYS A 280 -5.29 3.16 -8.95
N ASN A 281 -5.18 1.88 -8.57
CA ASN A 281 -4.76 0.80 -9.48
C ASN A 281 -5.89 0.30 -10.40
N LEU A 282 -6.89 1.13 -10.68
CA LEU A 282 -8.02 0.84 -11.55
C LEU A 282 -7.59 0.90 -13.03
N VAL A 283 -7.81 -0.20 -13.75
CA VAL A 283 -7.41 -0.34 -15.16
C VAL A 283 -8.54 -0.93 -15.99
N LYS A 284 -8.46 -0.74 -17.32
CA LYS A 284 -9.32 -1.40 -18.30
C LYS A 284 -8.70 -2.74 -18.69
N HIS A 285 -9.47 -3.82 -18.56
CA HIS A 285 -9.12 -5.17 -18.98
C HIS A 285 -9.55 -5.43 -20.43
N LEU A 286 -8.88 -6.36 -21.10
CA LEU A 286 -9.19 -6.71 -22.50
C LEU A 286 -10.53 -7.44 -22.65
N GLN A 287 -10.94 -8.16 -21.61
CA GLN A 287 -12.16 -8.95 -21.56
C GLN A 287 -13.02 -8.48 -20.39
N PRO A 288 -14.37 -8.64 -20.47
CA PRO A 288 -15.22 -8.29 -19.35
C PRO A 288 -14.87 -9.16 -18.14
N LEU A 289 -14.82 -8.55 -16.96
CA LEU A 289 -14.56 -9.24 -15.71
C LEU A 289 -15.70 -10.21 -15.38
N PRO A 290 -15.41 -11.36 -14.75
CA PRO A 290 -16.44 -12.26 -14.24
C PRO A 290 -17.44 -11.52 -13.35
N LYS A 291 -18.72 -11.93 -13.38
CA LYS A 291 -19.80 -11.19 -12.71
C LYS A 291 -19.53 -10.91 -11.22
N LYS A 292 -18.90 -11.85 -10.51
CA LYS A 292 -18.52 -11.73 -9.10
C LYS A 292 -17.48 -10.64 -8.79
N TYR A 293 -16.74 -10.17 -9.80
CA TYR A 293 -15.67 -9.18 -9.71
C TYR A 293 -16.00 -7.85 -10.42
N GLN A 294 -17.24 -7.68 -10.90
CA GLN A 294 -17.69 -6.41 -11.48
C GLN A 294 -18.08 -5.45 -10.36
N ASN A 295 -17.16 -4.55 -10.01
CA ASN A 295 -17.21 -3.78 -8.76
C ASN A 295 -17.86 -2.38 -8.86
N PHE A 296 -18.41 -2.00 -10.02
CA PHE A 296 -18.89 -0.64 -10.28
C PHE A 296 -20.23 -0.62 -11.01
N ASP A 297 -21.12 0.29 -10.63
CA ASP A 297 -22.30 0.67 -11.43
C ASP A 297 -22.04 1.89 -12.33
N SER A 298 -21.08 2.73 -11.95
CA SER A 298 -20.56 3.84 -12.75
C SER A 298 -19.14 4.18 -12.29
N ILE A 299 -18.31 4.70 -13.20
CA ILE A 299 -16.94 5.13 -12.90
C ILE A 299 -16.74 6.53 -13.50
N PRO A 300 -16.22 7.51 -12.73
CA PRO A 300 -15.87 8.81 -13.26
C PRO A 300 -14.99 8.72 -14.52
N HIS A 301 -15.35 9.46 -15.56
CA HIS A 301 -14.64 9.52 -16.84
C HIS A 301 -14.61 8.21 -17.66
N VAL A 302 -15.49 7.26 -17.35
CA VAL A 302 -15.71 6.05 -18.16
C VAL A 302 -17.11 6.11 -18.79
N PRO A 303 -17.26 5.80 -20.09
CA PRO A 303 -18.58 5.71 -20.72
C PRO A 303 -19.47 4.64 -20.07
N SER A 304 -20.75 4.95 -19.93
CA SER A 304 -21.73 3.99 -19.41
C SER A 304 -21.82 2.75 -20.31
N GLY A 305 -21.83 1.57 -19.68
CA GLY A 305 -21.84 0.26 -20.36
C GLY A 305 -20.45 -0.38 -20.49
N GLU A 306 -19.39 0.35 -20.18
CA GLU A 306 -18.02 -0.20 -20.17
C GLU A 306 -17.56 -0.68 -18.79
N GLU A 307 -18.30 -0.46 -17.71
CA GLU A 307 -17.88 -0.71 -16.32
C GLU A 307 -17.43 -2.15 -16.09
N GLN A 308 -18.04 -3.11 -16.79
CA GLN A 308 -17.68 -4.53 -16.73
C GLN A 308 -16.23 -4.83 -17.15
N TYR A 309 -15.58 -3.93 -17.90
CA TYR A 309 -14.18 -4.06 -18.30
C TYR A 309 -13.21 -3.43 -17.31
N TYR A 310 -13.70 -2.73 -16.29
CA TYR A 310 -12.86 -2.00 -15.34
C TYR A 310 -12.83 -2.68 -13.97
N GLY A 311 -11.62 -2.82 -13.44
CA GLY A 311 -11.36 -3.31 -12.09
C GLY A 311 -9.92 -3.04 -11.68
N GLY A 312 -9.57 -3.38 -10.45
CA GLY A 312 -8.20 -3.34 -9.96
C GLY A 312 -7.27 -4.17 -10.86
N SER A 313 -6.01 -3.75 -10.97
CA SER A 313 -4.98 -4.45 -11.74
C SER A 313 -4.52 -5.75 -11.07
N VAL A 314 -4.77 -5.91 -9.77
CA VAL A 314 -4.40 -7.09 -8.99
C VAL A 314 -5.58 -8.03 -8.86
N SER A 315 -5.51 -9.18 -9.53
CA SER A 315 -6.58 -10.18 -9.55
C SER A 315 -6.87 -10.74 -8.17
N LEU A 316 -5.85 -11.04 -7.36
CA LEU A 316 -5.98 -11.57 -5.99
C LEU A 316 -6.73 -10.65 -5.04
N ALA A 317 -6.84 -9.35 -5.36
CA ALA A 317 -7.63 -8.42 -4.56
C ALA A 317 -9.09 -8.36 -5.03
N ASP A 318 -9.65 -9.46 -5.59
CA ASP A 318 -11.00 -9.51 -6.16
C ASP A 318 -11.29 -8.49 -7.27
N TYR A 319 -10.23 -8.04 -7.96
CA TYR A 319 -10.31 -6.88 -8.84
C TYR A 319 -10.91 -5.63 -8.16
N CYS A 320 -10.88 -5.56 -6.82
CA CYS A 320 -11.21 -4.36 -6.08
C CYS A 320 -10.06 -3.37 -6.25
N PRO A 321 -10.31 -2.18 -6.82
CA PRO A 321 -9.25 -1.20 -6.98
C PRO A 321 -9.00 -0.45 -5.67
N TYR A 322 -7.74 -0.16 -5.41
CA TYR A 322 -7.27 0.51 -4.21
C TYR A 322 -6.13 1.46 -4.50
N ILE A 323 -5.86 2.33 -3.52
CA ILE A 323 -4.75 3.27 -3.56
C ILE A 323 -3.45 2.49 -3.35
N GLN A 324 -2.60 2.51 -4.37
CA GLN A 324 -1.38 1.71 -4.42
C GLN A 324 -0.17 2.60 -4.68
N GLU A 325 0.91 2.32 -3.96
CA GLU A 325 2.24 2.87 -4.24
C GLU A 325 2.71 2.48 -5.65
N PHE A 326 3.52 3.34 -6.26
CA PHE A 326 4.07 3.07 -7.58
C PHE A 326 5.54 3.47 -7.69
N THR A 327 6.16 3.01 -8.76
CA THR A 327 7.52 3.44 -9.13
C THR A 327 7.46 4.36 -10.34
N TRP A 328 8.17 5.48 -10.28
CA TRP A 328 8.39 6.35 -11.41
C TRP A 328 9.31 5.66 -12.43
N ARG A 329 8.89 5.61 -13.69
CA ARG A 329 9.65 4.99 -14.78
C ARG A 329 9.94 6.01 -15.88
N ALA A 330 11.15 5.98 -16.42
CA ALA A 330 11.52 6.72 -17.61
C ALA A 330 12.07 5.73 -18.65
N ARG A 331 11.46 5.69 -19.84
CA ARG A 331 11.82 4.73 -20.91
C ARG A 331 11.90 3.28 -20.41
N ASN A 332 10.90 2.86 -19.62
CA ASN A 332 10.81 1.55 -18.95
C ASN A 332 11.85 1.22 -17.87
N ILE A 333 12.72 2.16 -17.51
CA ILE A 333 13.67 1.98 -16.41
C ILE A 333 13.09 2.65 -15.16
N VAL A 334 13.10 1.93 -14.04
CA VAL A 334 12.72 2.48 -12.73
C VAL A 334 13.70 3.56 -12.34
N VAL A 335 13.18 4.77 -12.08
CA VAL A 335 13.96 5.94 -11.69
C VAL A 335 13.95 6.10 -10.17
N ARG A 336 12.77 6.00 -9.55
CA ARG A 336 12.55 6.14 -8.11
C ARG A 336 11.23 5.52 -7.68
N GLY A 337 11.11 5.16 -6.40
CA GLY A 337 9.85 4.82 -5.75
C GLY A 337 9.01 6.07 -5.41
N SER A 338 7.89 5.84 -4.72
CA SER A 338 6.96 6.89 -4.28
C SER A 338 6.79 6.97 -2.76
N HIS A 339 7.46 6.09 -2.01
CA HIS A 339 7.46 6.09 -0.55
C HIS A 339 8.31 7.23 0.00
N CYS A 340 7.72 8.06 0.86
CA CYS A 340 8.27 9.34 1.29
C CYS A 340 9.48 9.21 2.22
N LEU A 341 9.66 8.08 2.91
CA LEU A 341 10.73 7.92 3.90
C LEU A 341 12.11 7.65 3.31
N TYR A 342 12.19 7.26 2.04
CA TYR A 342 13.41 6.83 1.39
C TYR A 342 14.09 7.99 0.66
N GLU A 343 15.28 8.39 1.10
CA GLU A 343 16.00 9.54 0.56
C GLU A 343 16.39 9.37 -0.91
N GLU A 344 16.61 8.13 -1.36
CA GLU A 344 16.85 7.78 -2.76
C GLU A 344 15.70 8.15 -3.69
N ASN A 345 14.49 8.37 -3.14
CA ASN A 345 13.32 8.78 -3.91
C ASN A 345 13.23 10.30 -4.13
N ASN A 346 14.22 11.07 -3.68
CA ASN A 346 14.27 12.51 -3.95
C ASN A 346 14.31 12.79 -5.47
N PRO A 347 13.43 13.67 -6.01
CA PRO A 347 13.51 14.07 -7.40
C PRO A 347 14.84 14.78 -7.70
N HIS A 348 15.34 14.63 -8.93
CA HIS A 348 16.46 15.44 -9.40
C HIS A 348 16.07 16.94 -9.33
N PRO A 349 16.97 17.85 -8.92
CA PRO A 349 16.65 19.28 -8.77
C PRO A 349 15.96 19.92 -9.98
N ASP A 350 16.43 19.63 -11.20
CA ASP A 350 15.84 20.12 -12.45
C ASP A 350 14.43 19.59 -12.76
N LYS A 351 13.97 18.60 -11.99
CA LYS A 351 12.66 17.94 -12.12
C LYS A 351 11.83 18.05 -10.85
N ASN A 352 12.25 18.86 -9.88
CA ASN A 352 11.58 19.01 -8.60
C ASN A 352 10.65 20.23 -8.56
N PHE A 353 9.66 20.24 -9.43
CA PHE A 353 8.75 21.37 -9.63
C PHE A 353 7.97 21.73 -8.37
N ALA A 354 7.56 20.69 -7.63
CA ALA A 354 6.77 20.82 -6.41
C ALA A 354 7.62 20.99 -5.14
N LEU A 355 8.94 21.10 -5.25
CA LEU A 355 9.85 21.23 -4.11
C LEU A 355 9.70 20.06 -3.10
N GLU A 356 9.46 18.86 -3.61
CA GLU A 356 9.35 17.65 -2.81
C GLU A 356 10.67 17.34 -2.09
N LYS A 357 10.57 16.76 -0.90
CA LYS A 357 11.72 16.27 -0.14
C LYS A 357 11.35 14.93 0.51
N TYR A 358 12.13 13.90 0.17
CA TYR A 358 12.00 12.55 0.71
C TYR A 358 13.06 12.32 1.78
N GLY A 359 12.72 11.56 2.82
CA GLY A 359 13.59 11.21 3.94
C GLY A 359 12.83 10.82 5.20
N PRO A 360 13.54 10.47 6.30
CA PRO A 360 12.94 9.87 7.50
C PRO A 360 11.83 10.70 8.19
N HIS A 361 11.81 12.01 7.96
CA HIS A 361 10.81 12.94 8.49
C HIS A 361 9.91 13.53 7.39
N SER A 362 9.65 12.75 6.34
CA SER A 362 8.77 13.12 5.25
C SER A 362 7.45 12.34 5.25
N ARG A 363 6.38 13.02 4.87
CA ARG A 363 5.04 12.45 4.67
C ARG A 363 4.44 12.97 3.38
N CYS A 364 3.45 12.26 2.87
CA CYS A 364 2.68 12.65 1.71
C CYS A 364 1.63 13.70 2.10
N PHE A 365 1.63 14.82 1.38
CA PHE A 365 0.64 15.88 1.49
C PHE A 365 -0.12 16.03 0.18
N ASP A 366 -1.43 16.19 0.27
CA ASP A 366 -2.28 16.42 -0.89
C ASP A 366 -2.06 17.85 -1.41
N HIS A 367 -2.07 18.01 -2.72
CA HIS A 367 -2.07 19.31 -3.37
C HIS A 367 -3.50 19.79 -3.60
N THR A 368 -3.69 21.08 -3.90
CA THR A 368 -4.98 21.55 -4.42
C THR A 368 -5.20 21.06 -5.85
N ASN A 369 -6.37 21.38 -6.43
CA ASN A 369 -6.67 21.10 -7.83
C ASN A 369 -5.84 21.92 -8.85
N ASP A 370 -5.01 22.85 -8.36
CA ASP A 370 -4.13 23.64 -9.20
C ASP A 370 -2.79 22.91 -9.41
N MET A 371 -2.36 22.85 -10.67
CA MET A 371 -1.07 22.28 -11.03
C MET A 371 0.08 23.16 -10.54
N TRP A 372 1.18 22.53 -10.13
CA TRP A 372 2.41 23.24 -9.80
C TRP A 372 3.03 23.90 -11.03
N GLU A 373 3.50 25.12 -10.85
CA GLU A 373 4.05 25.96 -11.91
C GLU A 373 5.41 26.53 -11.52
N GLU A 374 6.36 26.47 -12.44
CA GLU A 374 7.64 27.17 -12.36
C GLU A 374 7.65 28.35 -13.33
N ARG A 375 8.05 29.54 -12.87
CA ARG A 375 8.15 30.75 -13.71
C ARG A 375 9.48 31.45 -13.58
N THR A 376 10.02 31.87 -14.71
CA THR A 376 11.01 32.95 -14.84
C THR A 376 10.38 34.10 -15.61
N CYS A 377 11.10 35.22 -15.72
CA CYS A 377 10.63 36.35 -16.53
C CYS A 377 10.53 36.07 -18.03
N LYS A 378 11.09 34.95 -18.50
CA LYS A 378 11.14 34.59 -19.92
C LYS A 378 10.33 33.34 -20.25
N GLN A 379 10.11 32.45 -19.28
CA GLN A 379 9.53 31.14 -19.50
C GLN A 379 8.64 30.74 -18.32
N ALA A 380 7.53 30.07 -18.62
CA ALA A 380 6.71 29.39 -17.64
C ALA A 380 6.62 27.90 -18.01
N ARG A 381 6.63 27.03 -17.01
CA ARG A 381 6.53 25.58 -17.18
C ARG A 381 5.52 25.06 -16.17
N GLN A 382 4.61 24.21 -16.63
CA GLN A 382 3.66 23.50 -15.78
C GLN A 382 4.05 22.02 -15.78
N TRP A 383 4.09 21.43 -14.60
CA TRP A 383 4.42 20.01 -14.48
C TRP A 383 3.22 19.16 -14.90
N GLN A 384 3.46 18.01 -15.53
CA GLN A 384 2.38 17.16 -16.07
C GLN A 384 1.69 16.30 -15.00
N HIS A 385 2.18 16.26 -13.77
CA HIS A 385 1.63 15.41 -12.71
C HIS A 385 1.34 16.25 -11.47
N TRP A 386 0.22 16.02 -10.80
CA TRP A 386 -0.18 16.82 -9.65
C TRP A 386 -1.08 16.00 -8.71
N GLY A 387 -1.44 16.56 -7.56
CA GLY A 387 -2.41 15.96 -6.63
C GLY A 387 -1.82 15.57 -5.29
N SER A 388 -0.54 15.20 -5.23
CA SER A 388 0.17 14.95 -3.97
C SER A 388 1.70 14.98 -4.14
N GLY A 389 2.42 15.11 -3.04
CA GLY A 389 3.89 15.09 -2.99
C GLY A 389 4.43 14.83 -1.59
N CYS A 390 5.71 14.44 -1.50
CA CYS A 390 6.35 14.20 -0.21
C CYS A 390 7.07 15.46 0.30
N TYR A 391 6.79 15.84 1.55
CA TYR A 391 7.40 17.01 2.20
C TYR A 391 7.87 16.67 3.60
N LEU A 392 8.92 17.35 4.03
CA LEU A 392 9.37 17.30 5.41
C LEU A 392 8.31 17.90 6.33
N TYR A 393 8.18 17.35 7.53
CA TYR A 393 7.29 17.87 8.55
C TYR A 393 7.97 17.91 9.91
N LYS A 394 7.38 18.68 10.83
CA LYS A 394 7.69 18.64 12.26
C LYS A 394 6.44 18.83 13.09
N CYS A 395 6.42 18.20 14.26
CA CYS A 395 5.33 18.31 15.21
C CYS A 395 5.80 19.12 16.42
N GLU A 396 5.35 20.36 16.53
CA GLU A 396 5.79 21.30 17.57
C GLU A 396 4.63 22.18 18.03
N ALA A 397 4.63 22.56 19.31
CA ALA A 397 3.63 23.44 19.92
C ALA A 397 2.17 22.96 19.71
N GLY A 398 1.97 21.64 19.70
CA GLY A 398 0.67 20.99 19.47
C GLY A 398 0.12 21.15 18.05
N ARG A 399 0.96 21.48 17.06
CA ARG A 399 0.59 21.69 15.65
C ARG A 399 1.52 20.91 14.72
N LEU A 400 0.98 20.56 13.55
CA LEU A 400 1.74 20.04 12.42
C LEU A 400 2.33 21.23 11.64
N HIS A 401 3.59 21.14 11.26
CA HIS A 401 4.26 22.11 10.41
C HIS A 401 4.88 21.42 9.20
N ILE A 402 4.62 21.95 8.02
CA ILE A 402 5.15 21.47 6.74
C ILE A 402 6.36 22.32 6.37
N ILE A 403 7.45 21.69 5.96
CA ILE A 403 8.69 22.35 5.56
C ILE A 403 8.83 22.23 4.05
N VAL A 404 8.85 23.37 3.35
CA VAL A 404 9.02 23.45 1.90
C VAL A 404 10.19 24.38 1.58
N GLY A 405 11.23 23.84 0.95
CA GLY A 405 12.51 24.54 0.84
C GLY A 405 13.07 24.88 2.23
N ASN A 406 13.32 26.17 2.47
CA ASN A 406 13.82 26.68 3.76
C ASN A 406 12.72 27.30 4.63
N TYR A 407 11.45 27.15 4.26
CA TYR A 407 10.33 27.80 4.92
C TYR A 407 9.43 26.79 5.62
N THR A 408 8.89 27.21 6.77
CA THR A 408 7.97 26.41 7.58
C THR A 408 6.56 26.99 7.48
N TYR A 409 5.58 26.12 7.26
CA TYR A 409 4.17 26.47 7.14
C TYR A 409 3.35 25.67 8.14
N THR A 410 2.59 26.35 9.01
CA THR A 410 1.85 25.71 10.11
C THR A 410 0.45 25.29 9.68
N CYS A 411 0.02 24.10 10.06
CA CYS A 411 -1.35 23.62 9.89
C CYS A 411 -2.18 23.92 11.14
N TYR A 412 -3.14 24.83 11.03
CA TYR A 412 -4.07 25.20 12.10
C TYR A 412 -5.30 24.33 12.13
N HIS A 413 -5.81 23.89 10.98
CA HIS A 413 -6.93 22.97 10.88
C HIS A 413 -6.80 22.03 9.68
N ALA A 414 -7.51 20.90 9.73
CA ALA A 414 -7.62 20.00 8.59
C ALA A 414 -8.29 20.73 7.40
N GLY A 415 -7.83 20.44 6.19
CA GLY A 415 -8.32 21.08 4.96
C GLY A 415 -7.82 22.51 4.75
N GLN A 416 -6.94 23.05 5.61
CA GLN A 416 -6.33 24.36 5.37
C GLN A 416 -5.47 24.31 4.10
N GLU A 417 -5.75 25.20 3.15
CA GLU A 417 -4.92 25.37 1.97
C GLU A 417 -3.77 26.34 2.25
N ILE A 418 -2.54 25.90 1.97
CA ILE A 418 -1.32 26.68 2.10
C ILE A 418 -0.78 26.95 0.71
N ILE A 419 -0.84 28.22 0.29
CA ILE A 419 -0.26 28.66 -0.98
C ILE A 419 1.25 28.79 -0.84
N ILE A 420 2.00 28.04 -1.64
CA ILE A 420 3.45 28.05 -1.71
C ILE A 420 3.91 28.93 -2.87
N ARG A 421 4.81 29.87 -2.57
CA ARG A 421 5.48 30.74 -3.55
C ARG A 421 6.93 30.93 -3.12
N ILE A 422 7.86 30.24 -3.76
CA ILE A 422 9.27 30.21 -3.36
C ILE A 422 10.15 30.40 -4.60
N MET A 423 11.15 31.27 -4.51
CA MET A 423 12.22 31.40 -5.49
C MET A 423 13.33 30.40 -5.17
N GLN A 424 13.60 29.48 -6.11
CA GLN A 424 14.70 28.53 -6.01
C GLN A 424 15.36 28.34 -7.38
N ASN A 425 16.70 28.30 -7.41
CA ASN A 425 17.48 28.13 -8.64
C ASN A 425 17.11 29.12 -9.77
N GLY A 426 16.65 30.33 -9.42
CA GLY A 426 16.22 31.36 -10.38
C GLY A 426 14.80 31.21 -10.93
N TRP A 427 14.03 30.21 -10.48
CA TRP A 427 12.64 29.98 -10.84
C TRP A 427 11.71 30.26 -9.65
N LEU A 428 10.56 30.87 -9.91
CA LEU A 428 9.46 30.99 -8.96
C LEU A 428 8.60 29.73 -9.04
N HIS A 429 8.61 28.93 -7.99
CA HIS A 429 7.73 27.78 -7.81
C HIS A 429 6.43 28.26 -7.17
N LYS A 430 5.30 27.91 -7.78
CA LYS A 430 3.95 28.25 -7.31
C LYS A 430 3.10 26.98 -7.26
N GLY A 431 2.51 26.71 -6.10
CA GLY A 431 1.58 25.62 -5.88
C GLY A 431 0.84 25.78 -4.56
N ALA A 432 0.11 24.76 -4.14
CA ALA A 432 -0.54 24.76 -2.84
C ALA A 432 -0.64 23.36 -2.24
N LEU A 433 -0.58 23.30 -0.91
CA LEU A 433 -0.68 22.09 -0.10
C LEU A 433 -1.94 22.12 0.76
N ILE A 434 -2.53 20.97 1.01
CA ILE A 434 -3.67 20.79 1.91
C ILE A 434 -3.20 20.18 3.22
N CYS A 435 -3.48 20.86 4.32
CA CYS A 435 -3.16 20.36 5.66
C CYS A 435 -4.04 19.16 6.04
N PRO A 436 -3.45 18.02 6.42
CA PRO A 436 -4.20 16.93 7.00
C PRO A 436 -4.60 17.23 8.46
N PRO A 437 -5.50 16.44 9.05
CA PRO A 437 -5.68 16.42 10.49
C PRO A 437 -4.35 16.18 11.21
N CYS A 438 -4.03 17.03 12.20
CA CYS A 438 -2.79 16.93 12.98
C CYS A 438 -2.57 15.54 13.58
N ARG A 439 -3.65 14.89 14.03
CA ARG A 439 -3.61 13.56 14.65
C ARG A 439 -3.14 12.45 13.69
N ASP A 440 -3.32 12.64 12.39
CA ASP A 440 -2.98 11.61 11.41
C ASP A 440 -1.45 11.49 11.24
N ILE A 441 -0.70 12.57 11.53
CA ILE A 441 0.76 12.61 11.41
C ILE A 441 1.44 12.72 12.78
N CYS A 442 0.98 13.61 13.66
CA CYS A 442 1.70 13.98 14.88
C CYS A 442 1.25 13.27 16.15
N GLN A 443 0.18 12.46 16.12
CA GLN A 443 -0.42 11.91 17.35
C GLN A 443 0.55 11.02 18.13
N ALA A 444 1.29 10.14 17.45
CA ALA A 444 2.25 9.26 18.10
C ALA A 444 3.40 10.03 18.75
N GLU A 445 3.96 11.02 18.03
CA GLU A 445 5.08 11.85 18.51
C GLU A 445 4.68 12.75 19.68
N PHE A 446 3.49 13.35 19.63
CA PHE A 446 2.97 14.15 20.75
C PHE A 446 2.65 13.29 21.95
N LYS A 447 2.03 12.12 21.76
CA LYS A 447 1.76 11.19 22.86
C LYS A 447 3.04 10.74 23.58
N ALA A 448 4.12 10.49 22.84
CA ALA A 448 5.42 10.16 23.41
C ALA A 448 6.01 11.30 24.28
N ARG A 449 5.66 12.56 23.99
CA ARG A 449 6.05 13.75 24.77
C ARG A 449 4.99 14.22 25.76
N ASN A 450 3.90 13.46 25.95
CA ASN A 450 2.75 13.84 26.76
C ASN A 450 2.08 15.17 26.32
N GLU A 451 2.12 15.45 25.02
CA GLU A 451 1.47 16.57 24.34
C GLU A 451 0.25 16.09 23.55
N TRP A 452 -0.57 17.03 23.03
CA TRP A 452 -1.70 16.72 22.16
C TRP A 452 -1.85 17.73 21.03
N CYS A 453 -2.44 17.27 19.92
CA CYS A 453 -2.83 18.15 18.83
C CYS A 453 -3.88 19.16 19.29
N LYS A 454 -3.62 20.45 19.08
CA LYS A 454 -4.57 21.54 19.36
C LYS A 454 -5.78 21.45 18.43
N PRO A 455 -6.97 21.89 18.88
CA PRO A 455 -8.17 21.91 18.05
C PRO A 455 -8.05 22.91 16.89
N GLY A 456 -8.84 22.69 15.84
CA GLY A 456 -8.85 23.45 14.58
C GLY A 456 -9.56 24.80 14.61
N ASN A 457 -9.58 25.47 15.78
CA ASN A 457 -10.44 26.65 16.00
C ASN A 457 -9.69 27.98 15.87
N GLU A 458 -8.36 27.95 15.79
CA GLU A 458 -7.53 29.13 15.63
C GLU A 458 -7.46 29.54 14.15
N ARG A 459 -7.66 30.84 13.87
CA ARG A 459 -7.47 31.35 12.51
C ARG A 459 -5.98 31.33 12.15
N PRO A 460 -5.63 30.86 10.94
CA PRO A 460 -4.26 30.97 10.46
C PRO A 460 -3.78 32.43 10.50
N PRO A 461 -2.49 32.69 10.76
CA PRO A 461 -1.92 34.02 10.63
C PRO A 461 -2.09 34.50 9.19
N SER A 462 -2.23 35.82 9.02
CA SER A 462 -2.44 36.45 7.72
C SER A 462 -1.24 36.33 6.76
N TYR A 463 -0.09 35.86 7.23
CA TYR A 463 1.14 35.88 6.46
C TYR A 463 1.94 34.58 6.56
N TYR A 464 1.97 33.83 5.47
CA TYR A 464 3.06 32.90 5.15
C TYR A 464 4.04 33.58 4.21
N HIS A 465 5.30 33.13 4.23
CA HIS A 465 6.32 33.58 3.30
C HIS A 465 5.87 33.37 1.85
N LYS A 466 6.07 34.41 1.01
CA LYS A 466 5.73 34.42 -0.41
C LYS A 466 6.76 35.23 -1.19
N ASP A 467 7.43 34.57 -2.13
CA ASP A 467 8.31 35.24 -3.08
C ASP A 467 7.54 35.80 -4.28
N TYR A 468 8.11 36.86 -4.86
CA TYR A 468 7.60 37.56 -6.04
C TYR A 468 8.66 37.59 -7.13
N LEU A 469 8.26 37.18 -8.33
CA LEU A 469 9.10 37.30 -9.50
C LEU A 469 9.01 38.75 -10.02
N HIS A 470 10.12 39.48 -9.91
CA HIS A 470 10.24 40.84 -10.43
C HIS A 470 10.92 40.82 -11.79
N CYS A 471 10.17 41.16 -12.84
CA CYS A 471 10.69 41.25 -14.19
C CYS A 471 10.90 42.72 -14.55
N ALA A 472 12.13 43.08 -14.91
CA ALA A 472 12.38 44.39 -15.50
C ALA A 472 11.51 44.52 -16.77
N SER A 473 10.72 45.59 -16.87
CA SER A 473 10.18 46.00 -18.16
C SER A 473 11.37 46.14 -19.11
N ALA A 474 11.29 45.57 -20.31
CA ALA A 474 12.28 45.82 -21.35
C ALA A 474 12.48 47.34 -21.42
N GLY A 475 13.64 47.81 -20.95
CA GLY A 475 13.94 49.23 -20.91
C GLY A 475 13.77 49.72 -22.33
N SER A 476 12.82 50.63 -22.53
CA SER A 476 12.79 51.48 -23.71
C SER A 476 14.18 52.09 -23.80
N PHE A 477 15.04 51.55 -24.66
CA PHE A 477 16.25 52.25 -25.05
C PHE A 477 15.75 53.52 -25.73
N SER A 478 15.62 54.60 -24.95
CA SER A 478 15.64 55.94 -25.51
C SER A 478 17.02 56.08 -26.14
N LEU A 479 17.13 55.75 -27.42
CA LEU A 479 18.19 56.22 -28.27
C LEU A 479 18.22 57.74 -28.10
N SER A 480 19.17 58.26 -27.32
CA SER A 480 19.39 59.70 -27.28
C SER A 480 19.76 60.11 -28.70
N ILE A 481 18.95 60.99 -29.30
CA ILE A 481 19.14 61.58 -30.63
C ILE A 481 20.31 62.59 -30.56
N SER A 482 21.49 62.12 -30.14
CA SER A 482 22.65 62.97 -29.90
C SER A 482 23.94 62.40 -30.52
N THR A 483 23.92 61.18 -31.03
CA THR A 483 25.09 60.53 -31.64
C THR A 483 24.98 60.30 -33.15
N LEU A 484 23.90 60.76 -33.81
CA LEU A 484 23.69 60.59 -35.26
C LEU A 484 24.08 61.80 -36.13
N ILE A 485 24.70 62.86 -35.56
CA ILE A 485 25.10 64.07 -36.32
C ILE A 485 26.61 64.14 -36.60
N ILE A 486 27.45 63.28 -36.02
CA ILE A 486 28.92 63.36 -36.20
C ILE A 486 29.47 62.47 -37.34
N ALA A 487 28.63 61.62 -37.96
CA ALA A 487 29.08 60.69 -39.01
C ALA A 487 28.80 61.13 -40.47
N MET A 488 28.44 62.40 -40.72
CA MET A 488 28.09 62.92 -42.05
C MET A 488 28.84 64.22 -42.43
N LEU A 489 30.09 64.40 -42.00
CA LEU A 489 30.92 65.57 -42.39
C LEU A 489 32.41 65.24 -42.64
N SER A 490 32.72 64.04 -43.13
CA SER A 490 34.12 63.69 -43.46
C SER A 490 34.27 62.90 -44.76
N PHE A 491 33.59 63.35 -45.83
CA PHE A 491 33.86 62.88 -47.19
C PHE A 491 33.55 63.96 -48.24
N VAL A 492 34.17 65.15 -48.12
CA VAL A 492 34.47 66.03 -49.27
C VAL A 492 35.76 66.79 -48.94
N ALA A 493 36.70 66.82 -49.89
CA ALA A 493 37.99 67.53 -49.92
C ALA A 493 39.23 66.77 -49.37
N ARG A 494 39.80 65.89 -50.21
CA ARG A 494 41.08 66.15 -50.91
C ARG A 494 41.32 65.12 -52.00
#